data_AF-A0A8W8NYZ2-F1
#
_entry.id   AF-A0A8W8NYZ2-F1
#
_cell.length_a   1.000
_cell.length_b   1.000
_cell.length_c   1.000
_cell.angle_alpha   90.00
_cell.angle_beta   90.00
_cell.angle_gamma   90.00
#
_symmetry.space_group_name_H-M   'P 1'
#
loop_
_entity.id
_entity.type
_entity.pdbx_description
1 polymer ?
#
loop_
_entity_poly.entity_id
_entity_poly.type
_entity_poly.pdbx_seq_one_letter_code
_entity_poly.pdbx_strand_id
1 'polypeptide(L)'
;MVSEGDGKVLAKKEAAKVDESPQQAEYVYRLLRDDELYKEGLRPKNIESKASLHQHVAGGSKGVHSRFISCCYTLHALRRLAGLTNHPSRIREVVRINVTKLNRDEVKVIELFIENVREKHIKVNSKAWGFVDNFQEVILEPKTHVPADCIERIGIVKDNTFTKDEHITL
;
A
#
# COMPACT_ATOMS: atom_id res chain seq x y z
N MET A 1 27.56 18.03 60.44
CA MET A 1 27.16 16.61 60.52
C MET A 1 25.76 16.51 59.93
N VAL A 2 25.63 15.78 58.81
CA VAL A 2 24.49 14.95 58.33
C VAL A 2 23.10 15.29 58.91
N SER A 3 22.01 15.50 58.17
CA SER A 3 21.50 14.77 56.98
C SER A 3 20.30 15.57 56.42
N GLU A 4 20.25 15.92 55.14
CA GLU A 4 19.41 15.30 54.09
C GLU A 4 17.98 14.91 54.49
N GLY A 5 17.00 15.56 53.86
CA GLY A 5 15.58 15.24 53.98
C GLY A 5 14.68 16.05 53.04
N ASP A 6 15.11 16.33 51.80
CA ASP A 6 14.25 16.98 50.81
C ASP A 6 13.26 15.96 50.23
N GLY A 7 11.99 16.15 50.60
CA GLY A 7 10.84 15.35 50.15
C GLY A 7 10.71 15.38 48.64
N LYS A 8 11.05 14.25 48.02
CA LYS A 8 10.85 13.96 46.59
C LYS A 8 9.35 13.95 46.26
N VAL A 9 8.84 15.07 45.75
CA VAL A 9 7.53 15.14 45.10
C VAL A 9 7.59 14.27 43.84
N LEU A 10 7.07 13.04 43.94
CA LEU A 10 6.83 12.17 42.81
C LEU A 10 5.69 12.75 41.97
N ALA A 11 6.03 13.65 41.05
CA ALA A 11 5.18 13.96 39.92
C ALA A 11 5.02 12.67 39.10
N LYS A 12 3.91 11.97 39.29
CA LYS A 12 3.43 10.97 38.35
C LYS A 12 3.12 11.72 37.05
N LYS A 13 4.07 11.70 36.10
CA LYS A 13 3.72 11.88 34.70
C LYS A 13 2.78 10.74 34.34
N GLU A 14 1.48 11.02 34.32
CA GLU A 14 0.56 10.24 33.52
C GLU A 14 1.10 10.26 32.10
N ALA A 15 1.69 9.13 31.70
CA ALA A 15 1.96 8.87 30.30
C ALA A 15 0.59 8.90 29.63
N ALA A 16 0.35 9.94 28.83
CA ALA A 16 -0.75 9.95 27.89
C ALA A 16 -0.65 8.65 27.09
N LYS A 17 -1.62 7.76 27.30
CA LYS A 17 -1.85 6.64 26.39
C LYS A 17 -2.25 7.29 25.08
N VAL A 18 -1.27 7.50 24.20
CA VAL A 18 -1.56 7.68 22.79
C VAL A 18 -2.12 6.33 22.38
N ASP A 19 -3.44 6.30 22.25
CA ASP A 19 -4.15 5.21 21.59
C ASP A 19 -3.70 5.27 20.12
N GLU A 20 -2.55 4.66 19.83
CA GLU A 20 -2.03 4.44 18.49
C GLU A 20 -2.86 3.34 17.82
N SER A 21 -4.17 3.60 17.68
CA SER A 21 -4.87 3.05 16.53
C SER A 21 -4.12 3.57 15.30
N PRO A 22 -3.61 2.71 14.42
CA PRO A 22 -2.95 3.16 13.21
C PRO A 22 -3.98 3.98 12.45
N GLN A 23 -3.75 5.29 12.35
CA GLN A 23 -4.56 6.17 11.52
C GLN A 23 -4.55 5.57 10.13
N GLN A 24 -5.70 5.02 9.72
CA GLN A 24 -5.83 4.36 8.45
C GLN A 24 -5.39 5.35 7.37
N ALA A 25 -4.40 4.97 6.57
CA ALA A 25 -3.90 5.87 5.54
C ALA A 25 -5.05 6.29 4.64
N GLU A 26 -5.15 7.58 4.37
CA GLU A 26 -6.17 8.09 3.46
C GLU A 26 -5.94 7.57 2.03
N TYR A 27 -4.68 7.37 1.66
CA TYR A 27 -4.28 7.01 0.31
C TYR A 27 -3.36 5.79 0.26
N VAL A 28 -3.51 5.01 -0.80
CA VAL A 28 -2.52 4.02 -1.25
C VAL A 28 -2.05 4.36 -2.66
N TYR A 29 -0.83 3.94 -3.01
CA TYR A 29 -0.17 4.34 -4.25
C TYR A 29 -0.05 3.17 -5.21
N ARG A 30 -0.25 3.39 -6.50
CA ARG A 30 -0.12 2.34 -7.51
C ARG A 30 0.58 2.84 -8.75
N LEU A 31 1.49 2.01 -9.26
CA LEU A 31 2.09 2.16 -10.57
C LEU A 31 1.23 1.38 -11.58
N LEU A 32 0.55 2.09 -12.48
CA LEU A 32 -0.40 1.49 -13.42
C LEU A 32 0.27 0.57 -14.42
N ARG A 33 -0.47 -0.43 -14.89
CA ARG A 33 -0.09 -1.24 -16.06
C ARG A 33 -0.36 -0.46 -17.35
N ASP A 34 0.26 -0.89 -18.44
CA ASP A 34 0.12 -0.25 -19.76
C ASP A 34 -1.33 -0.32 -20.28
N ASP A 35 -2.12 -1.28 -19.79
CA ASP A 35 -3.54 -1.51 -20.13
C ASP A 35 -4.55 -0.91 -19.13
N GLU A 36 -4.09 -0.18 -18.10
CA GLU A 36 -4.97 0.41 -17.09
C GLU A 36 -5.28 1.87 -17.38
N LEU A 37 -6.57 2.23 -17.31
CA LEU A 37 -7.06 3.59 -17.49
C LEU A 37 -7.72 4.07 -16.20
N TYR A 38 -7.03 4.92 -15.42
CA TYR A 38 -7.54 5.38 -14.12
C TYR A 38 -8.89 6.11 -14.19
N LYS A 39 -9.17 6.77 -15.32
CA LYS A 39 -10.42 7.48 -15.58
C LYS A 39 -11.64 6.56 -15.69
N GLU A 40 -11.43 5.27 -15.94
CA GLU A 40 -12.49 4.25 -16.02
C GLU A 40 -12.57 3.38 -14.75
N GLY A 41 -11.72 3.67 -13.77
CA GLY A 41 -11.52 2.81 -12.60
C GLY A 41 -10.50 1.70 -12.87
N LEU A 42 -10.10 1.01 -11.80
CA LEU A 42 -9.10 -0.05 -11.89
C LEU A 42 -9.73 -1.43 -11.72
N ARG A 43 -9.44 -2.32 -12.68
CA ARG A 43 -9.93 -3.70 -12.68
C ARG A 43 -8.79 -4.67 -12.41
N PRO A 44 -9.04 -5.75 -11.66
CA PRO A 44 -8.07 -6.82 -11.57
C PRO A 44 -7.92 -7.53 -12.92
N LYS A 45 -6.83 -8.28 -13.10
CA LYS A 45 -6.55 -9.01 -14.35
C LYS A 45 -7.62 -10.08 -14.64
N ASN A 46 -8.17 -10.70 -13.60
CA ASN A 46 -9.25 -11.67 -13.72
C ASN A 46 -10.07 -11.69 -12.41
N ILE A 47 -11.26 -11.11 -12.45
CA ILE A 47 -12.16 -10.98 -11.30
C ILE A 47 -12.62 -12.34 -10.73
N GLU A 48 -12.74 -13.36 -11.58
CA GLU A 48 -13.19 -14.71 -11.20
C GLU A 48 -12.06 -15.63 -10.74
N SER A 49 -10.83 -15.10 -10.66
CA SER A 49 -9.66 -15.92 -10.35
C SER A 49 -9.72 -16.47 -8.93
N LYS A 50 -9.47 -17.79 -8.80
CA LYS A 50 -9.37 -18.49 -7.51
C LYS A 50 -7.97 -18.43 -6.89
N ALA A 51 -7.04 -17.69 -7.50
CA ALA A 51 -5.70 -17.52 -6.96
C ALA A 51 -5.75 -16.99 -5.51
N SER A 52 -4.87 -17.50 -4.66
CA SER A 52 -4.73 -16.99 -3.28
C SER A 52 -3.90 -15.70 -3.26
N LEU A 53 -4.02 -14.93 -2.18
CA LEU A 53 -3.16 -13.76 -1.94
C LEU A 53 -1.68 -14.14 -2.00
N HIS A 54 -1.30 -15.29 -1.42
CA HIS A 54 0.06 -15.80 -1.50
C HIS A 54 0.54 -15.98 -2.95
N GLN A 55 -0.27 -16.61 -3.81
CA GLN A 55 0.08 -16.82 -5.22
C GLN A 55 0.17 -15.49 -5.99
N HIS A 56 -0.75 -14.57 -5.71
CA HIS A 56 -0.76 -13.23 -6.29
C HIS A 56 0.54 -12.48 -5.99
N VAL A 57 0.89 -12.37 -4.71
CA VAL A 57 2.10 -11.68 -4.26
C VAL A 57 3.36 -12.39 -4.75
N ALA A 58 3.41 -13.74 -4.64
CA ALA A 58 4.57 -14.52 -5.11
C ALA A 58 4.83 -14.34 -6.61
N GLY A 59 3.78 -14.14 -7.40
CA GLY A 59 3.88 -13.87 -8.84
C GLY A 59 4.43 -12.49 -9.19
N GLY A 60 4.33 -11.52 -8.27
CA GLY A 60 4.85 -10.16 -8.43
C GLY A 60 4.39 -9.46 -9.71
N SER A 61 5.25 -8.60 -10.27
CA SER A 61 4.94 -7.78 -11.45
C SER A 61 4.74 -8.57 -12.75
N LYS A 62 5.34 -9.77 -12.84
CA LYS A 62 5.15 -10.72 -13.96
C LYS A 62 3.87 -11.55 -13.82
N GLY A 63 3.10 -11.30 -12.75
CA GLY A 63 2.30 -12.30 -12.06
C GLY A 63 0.97 -12.72 -12.67
N VAL A 64 0.43 -13.74 -11.99
CA VAL A 64 -0.85 -14.43 -12.12
C VAL A 64 -2.02 -13.47 -12.42
N HIS A 65 -2.92 -13.90 -13.30
CA HIS A 65 -4.18 -13.20 -13.53
C HIS A 65 -5.11 -13.47 -12.34
N SER A 66 -4.99 -12.65 -11.30
CA SER A 66 -5.76 -12.73 -10.06
C SER A 66 -6.88 -11.69 -10.01
N ARG A 67 -7.73 -11.80 -8.99
CA ARG A 67 -8.77 -10.83 -8.63
C ARG A 67 -8.27 -9.67 -7.76
N PHE A 68 -6.97 -9.61 -7.51
CA PHE A 68 -6.34 -8.66 -6.61
C PHE A 68 -5.63 -7.53 -7.36
N ILE A 69 -5.61 -6.35 -6.76
CA ILE A 69 -4.90 -5.16 -7.24
C ILE A 69 -3.87 -4.77 -6.18
N SER A 70 -2.57 -4.86 -6.53
CA SER A 70 -1.47 -4.48 -5.63
C SER A 70 -1.22 -2.97 -5.59
N CYS A 71 -1.11 -2.44 -4.39
CA CYS A 71 -0.73 -1.06 -4.11
C CYS A 71 0.43 -1.03 -3.11
N CYS A 72 1.13 0.09 -3.04
CA CYS A 72 2.10 0.41 -2.01
C CYS A 72 1.45 1.33 -0.98
N TYR A 73 1.70 1.08 0.30
CA TYR A 73 1.24 1.95 1.38
C TYR A 73 1.88 3.35 1.32
N THR A 74 3.17 3.43 0.94
CA THR A 74 3.89 4.70 0.82
C THR A 74 4.41 4.96 -0.58
N LEU A 75 4.60 6.24 -0.92
CA LEU A 75 5.26 6.64 -2.16
C LEU A 75 6.72 6.17 -2.22
N HIS A 76 7.40 6.06 -1.06
CA HIS A 76 8.75 5.50 -0.99
C HIS A 76 8.79 4.05 -1.44
N ALA A 77 7.87 3.22 -0.95
CA ALA A 77 7.72 1.84 -1.38
C ALA A 77 7.39 1.75 -2.88
N LEU A 78 6.55 2.66 -3.41
CA LEU A 78 6.26 2.74 -4.84
C LEU A 78 7.51 3.09 -5.67
N ARG A 79 8.31 4.06 -5.23
CA ARG A 79 9.58 4.43 -5.90
C ARG A 79 10.56 3.25 -5.93
N ARG A 80 10.64 2.49 -4.83
CA ARG A 80 11.44 1.25 -4.78
C ARG A 80 10.92 0.20 -5.76
N LEU A 81 9.61 -0.03 -5.80
CA LEU A 81 8.98 -0.95 -6.75
C LEU A 81 9.26 -0.52 -8.20
N ALA A 82 9.10 0.76 -8.50
CA ALA A 82 9.37 1.34 -9.80
C ALA A 82 10.82 1.11 -10.23
N GLY A 83 11.78 1.37 -9.34
CA GLY A 83 13.21 1.17 -9.63
C GLY A 83 13.61 -0.28 -9.90
N LEU A 84 12.86 -1.26 -9.37
CA LEU A 84 13.12 -2.68 -9.57
C LEU A 84 12.36 -3.30 -10.75
N THR A 85 11.22 -2.73 -11.13
CA THR A 85 10.29 -3.38 -12.06
C THR A 85 10.04 -2.61 -13.34
N ASN A 86 10.37 -1.31 -13.40
CA ASN A 86 10.17 -0.53 -14.61
C ASN A 86 11.29 -0.82 -15.62
N HIS A 87 10.91 -0.98 -16.88
CA HIS A 87 11.86 -1.07 -17.98
C HIS A 87 12.28 0.35 -18.39
N PRO A 88 13.55 0.63 -18.70
CA PRO A 88 14.00 1.99 -19.02
C PRO A 88 13.18 2.69 -20.11
N SER A 89 12.80 1.95 -21.16
CA SER A 89 11.97 2.51 -22.25
C SER A 89 10.48 2.68 -21.93
N ARG A 90 10.01 2.26 -20.75
CA ARG A 90 8.59 2.32 -20.39
C ARG A 90 8.29 3.55 -19.55
N ILE A 91 7.23 4.26 -19.95
CA ILE A 91 6.61 5.32 -19.17
C ILE A 91 5.34 4.73 -18.56
N ARG A 92 5.20 4.79 -17.24
CA ARG A 92 4.03 4.26 -16.54
C ARG A 92 3.43 5.34 -15.66
N GLU A 93 2.11 5.44 -15.66
CA GLU A 93 1.42 6.40 -14.81
C GLU A 93 1.41 5.94 -13.35
N VAL A 94 1.44 6.91 -12.45
CA VAL A 94 1.32 6.70 -11.01
C VAL A 94 0.02 7.34 -10.55
N VAL A 95 -0.75 6.59 -9.76
CA VAL A 95 -1.96 7.09 -9.12
C VAL A 95 -1.88 6.95 -7.61
N ARG A 96 -2.63 7.79 -6.89
CA ARG A 96 -3.06 7.52 -5.53
C ARG A 96 -4.54 7.17 -5.53
N ILE A 97 -4.93 6.26 -4.64
CA ILE A 97 -6.29 5.77 -4.48
C ILE A 97 -6.74 6.17 -3.08
N ASN A 98 -7.76 7.00 -2.98
CA ASN A 98 -8.33 7.40 -1.70
C ASN A 98 -9.16 6.23 -1.14
N VAL A 99 -8.65 5.57 -0.10
CA VAL A 99 -9.29 4.37 0.46
C VAL A 99 -10.43 4.69 1.41
N THR A 100 -10.57 5.94 1.87
CA THR A 100 -11.67 6.37 2.75
C THR A 100 -12.96 6.58 1.95
N LYS A 101 -12.85 6.88 0.64
CA LYS A 101 -13.98 6.97 -0.28
C LYS A 101 -14.50 5.62 -0.77
N LEU A 102 -13.75 4.52 -0.56
CA LEU A 102 -14.15 3.19 -1.03
C LEU A 102 -15.32 2.64 -0.20
N ASN A 103 -16.34 2.12 -0.90
CA ASN A 103 -17.32 1.25 -0.25
C ASN A 103 -16.65 -0.08 0.13
N ARG A 104 -16.55 -0.35 1.44
CA ARG A 104 -15.87 -1.53 1.99
C ARG A 104 -16.59 -2.85 1.70
N ASP A 105 -17.89 -2.80 1.41
CA ASP A 105 -18.65 -3.96 0.96
C ASP A 105 -18.31 -4.33 -0.49
N GLU A 106 -17.83 -3.37 -1.29
CA GLU A 106 -17.52 -3.55 -2.72
C GLU A 106 -16.02 -3.71 -2.99
N VAL A 107 -15.17 -3.09 -2.16
CA VAL A 107 -13.72 -3.19 -2.25
C VAL A 107 -13.12 -3.48 -0.89
N LYS A 108 -12.70 -4.74 -0.69
CA LYS A 108 -11.96 -5.12 0.51
C LYS A 108 -10.52 -4.63 0.41
N VAL A 109 -10.03 -4.05 1.50
CA VAL A 109 -8.65 -3.57 1.61
C VAL A 109 -7.90 -4.42 2.62
N ILE A 110 -6.75 -4.94 2.20
CA ILE A 110 -5.97 -5.90 2.96
C ILE A 110 -4.56 -5.31 3.11
N GLU A 111 -4.27 -4.83 4.31
CA GLU A 111 -3.01 -4.18 4.66
C GLU A 111 -1.95 -5.22 4.98
N LEU A 112 -1.42 -5.88 3.96
CA LEU A 112 -0.42 -6.95 4.13
C LEU A 112 0.89 -6.44 4.76
N PHE A 113 1.18 -5.14 4.71
CA PHE A 113 2.33 -4.58 5.42
C PHE A 113 2.23 -4.76 6.95
N ILE A 114 1.02 -4.90 7.51
CA ILE A 114 0.79 -5.22 8.93
C ILE A 114 1.07 -6.71 9.15
N GLU A 115 2.04 -7.03 10.01
CA GLU A 115 2.54 -8.39 10.23
C GLU A 115 1.42 -9.40 10.56
N ASN A 116 0.58 -9.10 11.54
CA ASN A 116 -0.54 -9.98 11.92
C ASN A 116 -1.56 -10.24 10.79
N VAL A 117 -1.69 -9.31 9.84
CA VAL A 117 -2.53 -9.50 8.64
C VAL A 117 -1.76 -10.35 7.62
N ARG A 118 -0.46 -10.08 7.45
CA ARG A 118 0.45 -10.81 6.57
C ARG A 118 0.49 -12.30 6.89
N GLU A 119 0.65 -12.67 8.17
CA GLU A 119 0.74 -14.06 8.63
C GLU A 119 -0.48 -14.91 8.27
N LYS A 120 -1.67 -14.30 8.21
CA LYS A 120 -2.92 -14.98 7.84
C LYS A 120 -2.99 -15.34 6.37
N HIS A 121 -2.19 -14.70 5.53
CA HIS A 121 -2.34 -14.76 4.07
C HIS A 121 -1.08 -15.22 3.34
N ILE A 122 0.10 -14.98 3.91
CA ILE A 122 1.39 -15.17 3.28
C ILE A 122 2.23 -16.09 4.15
N LYS A 123 2.73 -17.18 3.57
CA LYS A 123 3.65 -18.09 4.25
C LYS A 123 4.91 -17.34 4.68
N VAL A 124 5.23 -17.39 5.98
CA VAL A 124 6.47 -16.87 6.56
C VAL A 124 7.68 -17.49 5.83
N ASN A 125 8.76 -16.71 5.66
CA ASN A 125 9.98 -17.08 4.95
C ASN A 125 9.84 -17.34 3.43
N SER A 126 8.67 -17.11 2.84
CA SER A 126 8.51 -17.18 1.38
C SER A 126 9.02 -15.92 0.69
N LYS A 127 9.30 -16.00 -0.62
CA LYS A 127 9.62 -14.81 -1.43
C LYS A 127 8.51 -13.75 -1.36
N ALA A 128 7.25 -14.21 -1.32
CA ALA A 128 6.10 -13.33 -1.17
C ALA A 128 6.16 -12.51 0.13
N TRP A 129 6.61 -13.12 1.24
CA TRP A 129 6.77 -12.42 2.51
C TRP A 129 7.71 -11.23 2.39
N GLY A 130 8.87 -11.43 1.76
CA GLY A 130 9.84 -10.36 1.51
C GLY A 130 9.31 -9.28 0.56
N PHE A 131 8.48 -9.64 -0.43
CA PHE A 131 7.88 -8.64 -1.33
C PHE A 131 6.88 -7.75 -0.62
N VAL A 132 5.98 -8.33 0.18
CA VAL A 132 5.02 -7.54 0.96
C VAL A 132 5.74 -6.53 1.84
N ASP A 133 6.81 -6.95 2.50
CA ASP A 133 7.59 -6.08 3.39
C ASP A 133 8.29 -4.96 2.63
N ASN A 134 9.02 -5.33 1.58
CA ASN A 134 9.82 -4.39 0.79
C ASN A 134 8.98 -3.32 0.10
N PHE A 135 7.75 -3.67 -0.30
CA PHE A 135 6.86 -2.79 -1.04
C PHE A 135 5.68 -2.30 -0.21
N GLN A 136 5.67 -2.59 1.10
CA GLN A 136 4.60 -2.25 2.03
C GLN A 136 3.23 -2.50 1.40
N GLU A 137 3.01 -3.72 0.96
CA GLU A 137 1.93 -4.02 0.02
C GLU A 137 0.57 -3.88 0.70
N VAL A 138 -0.34 -3.18 0.01
CA VAL A 138 -1.77 -3.13 0.32
C VAL A 138 -2.50 -3.72 -0.87
N ILE A 139 -3.38 -4.68 -0.61
CA ILE A 139 -4.16 -5.32 -1.66
C ILE A 139 -5.58 -4.78 -1.64
N LEU A 140 -6.07 -4.39 -2.82
CA LEU A 140 -7.49 -4.16 -3.06
C LEU A 140 -8.07 -5.43 -3.71
N GLU A 141 -9.13 -5.97 -3.12
CA GLU A 141 -9.94 -7.07 -3.65
C GLU A 141 -11.35 -6.53 -3.96
N PRO A 142 -11.56 -5.94 -5.14
CA PRO A 142 -12.88 -5.46 -5.55
C PRO A 142 -13.78 -6.61 -5.98
N LYS A 143 -15.09 -6.48 -5.81
CA LYS A 143 -16.09 -7.37 -6.44
C LYS A 143 -16.23 -7.14 -7.94
N THR A 144 -15.98 -5.92 -8.41
CA THR A 144 -16.05 -5.56 -9.84
C THR A 144 -14.85 -4.72 -10.28
N HIS A 145 -14.62 -3.58 -9.63
CA HIS A 145 -13.54 -2.64 -9.91
C HIS A 145 -13.36 -1.65 -8.74
N VAL A 146 -12.26 -0.90 -8.75
CA VAL A 146 -12.06 0.30 -7.94
C VAL A 146 -12.65 1.49 -8.71
N PRO A 147 -13.60 2.25 -8.13
CA PRO A 147 -14.23 3.39 -8.80
C PRO A 147 -13.25 4.51 -9.18
N ALA A 148 -13.48 5.15 -10.34
CA ALA A 148 -12.63 6.20 -10.89
C ALA A 148 -12.55 7.46 -10.01
N ASP A 149 -13.64 7.82 -9.33
CA ASP A 149 -13.74 8.97 -8.42
C ASP A 149 -12.89 8.83 -7.14
N CYS A 150 -12.43 7.61 -6.86
CA CYS A 150 -11.49 7.31 -5.79
C CYS A 150 -10.03 7.41 -6.23
N ILE A 151 -9.75 7.65 -7.53
CA ILE A 151 -8.41 7.53 -8.11
C ILE A 151 -7.96 8.88 -8.68
N GLU A 152 -6.75 9.28 -8.32
CA GLU A 152 -6.13 10.50 -8.81
C GLU A 152 -4.74 10.18 -9.38
N ARG A 153 -4.49 10.61 -10.62
CA ARG A 153 -3.15 10.54 -11.21
C ARG A 153 -2.25 11.57 -10.53
N ILE A 154 -1.07 11.13 -10.13
CA ILE A 154 -0.11 11.96 -9.39
C ILE A 154 1.21 12.19 -10.12
N GLY A 155 1.43 11.52 -11.24
CA GLY A 155 2.66 11.64 -12.02
C GLY A 155 2.95 10.42 -12.88
N ILE A 156 4.22 10.28 -13.26
CA ILE A 156 4.74 9.17 -14.06
C ILE A 156 6.02 8.62 -13.47
N VAL A 157 6.34 7.38 -13.84
CA VAL A 157 7.68 6.82 -13.77
C VAL A 157 8.24 6.72 -15.18
N LYS A 158 9.43 7.26 -15.37
CA LYS A 158 10.25 7.11 -16.57
C LYS A 158 11.71 6.96 -16.14
N ASP A 159 12.47 6.08 -16.79
CA ASP A 159 13.89 5.84 -16.44
C ASP A 159 14.07 5.56 -14.94
N ASN A 160 13.19 4.71 -14.38
CA ASN A 160 13.16 4.33 -12.96
C ASN A 160 12.93 5.49 -11.97
N THR A 161 12.61 6.68 -12.48
CA THR A 161 12.45 7.89 -11.69
C THR A 161 10.99 8.32 -11.69
N PHE A 162 10.45 8.59 -10.49
CA PHE A 162 9.13 9.18 -10.35
C PHE A 162 9.20 10.69 -10.51
N THR A 163 8.39 11.22 -11.42
CA THR A 163 8.14 12.64 -11.61
C THR A 163 6.69 12.92 -11.29
N LYS A 164 6.44 13.77 -10.28
CA LYS A 164 5.09 14.19 -9.91
C LYS A 164 4.52 15.18 -10.93
N ASP A 165 3.20 15.22 -11.02
CA ASP A 165 2.52 16.30 -11.74
C ASP A 165 2.58 17.61 -10.93
N GLU A 166 2.65 18.75 -11.63
CA GLU A 166 2.88 20.06 -11.02
C GLU A 166 1.80 20.46 -10.00
N HIS A 167 0.54 20.13 -10.30
CA HIS A 167 -0.62 20.50 -9.49
C HIS A 167 -0.83 19.62 -8.25
N ILE A 168 0.00 18.58 -8.06
CA ILE A 168 -0.17 17.61 -6.99
C ILE A 168 0.68 17.98 -5.76
N THR A 169 0.03 17.94 -4.59
CA THR A 169 0.66 18.03 -3.28
C THR A 169 0.77 16.62 -2.68
N LEU A 170 2.00 16.24 -2.30
CA LEU A 170 2.39 14.92 -1.77
C LEU A 170 3.15 15.07 -0.45
#